data_AF-A0A554M5Y3-F1
#
_entry.id   AF-A0A554M5Y3-F1
#
_cell.length_a   1.000
_cell.length_b   1.000
_cell.length_c   1.000
_cell.angle_alpha   90.00
_cell.angle_beta   90.00
_cell.angle_gamma   90.00
#
_symmetry.space_group_name_H-M   'P 1'
#
loop_
_entity.id
_entity.type
_entity.pdbx_description
1 polymer ?
#
loop_
_entity_poly.entity_id
_entity_poly.type
_entity_poly.pdbx_seq_one_letter_code
_entity_poly.pdbx_strand_id
1 'polypeptide(L)'
;MTIKNTKYIYILFAILIVILAVSFWFFFSGREKGELVIENLSEAESFNANIQTKEVMKVGGIKNADVGDATSGAVEVAGGKIKEEDAPVTSENKSAENGADAEIKKEEVKDSDLKIFQNLVSWGYAKKSSRNIDTIIIHSSYDALGSEPYNVRGLIDEYKQYGVAPHYLIDREGSVYRLVEDKNIAYHAGQSQVPDGRTGVNDFSLGIELMNTKKEKYTAEQYVALSGLLDYLKGEYEIKYVDVYFRNQN
;
A
#
# COMPACT_ATOMS: atom_id res chain seq x y z
N MET A 1 -15.99 0.40 72.82
CA MET A 1 -14.69 1.05 72.55
C MET A 1 -14.24 0.61 71.15
N THR A 2 -14.85 1.16 70.10
CA THR A 2 -14.78 0.57 68.73
C THR A 2 -14.73 1.63 67.62
N ILE A 3 -14.22 2.83 67.93
CA ILE A 3 -14.21 3.97 66.98
C ILE A 3 -12.77 4.27 66.49
N LYS A 4 -11.74 3.68 67.11
CA LYS A 4 -10.34 3.94 66.75
C LYS A 4 -9.89 3.20 65.49
N ASN A 5 -10.39 1.99 65.21
CA ASN A 5 -9.90 1.18 64.08
C ASN A 5 -10.38 1.65 62.70
N THR A 6 -11.57 2.23 62.58
CA THR A 6 -12.10 2.66 61.28
C THR A 6 -11.30 3.82 60.69
N LYS A 7 -10.80 4.74 61.53
CA LYS A 7 -9.94 5.85 61.08
C LYS A 7 -8.60 5.34 60.53
N TYR A 8 -8.01 4.32 61.16
CA TYR A 8 -6.77 3.70 60.64
C TYR A 8 -7.00 2.96 59.32
N ILE A 9 -8.16 2.34 59.12
CA ILE A 9 -8.53 1.70 57.85
C ILE A 9 -8.62 2.75 56.73
N TYR A 10 -9.27 3.90 56.98
CA TYR A 10 -9.34 4.98 55.98
C TYR A 10 -7.96 5.60 55.68
N ILE A 11 -7.10 5.74 56.69
CA ILE A 11 -5.73 6.23 56.50
C ILE A 11 -4.91 5.23 55.65
N LEU A 12 -4.99 3.93 55.93
CA LEU A 12 -4.32 2.89 55.15
C LEU A 12 -4.82 2.85 53.70
N PHE A 13 -6.14 3.03 53.49
CA PHE A 13 -6.73 3.07 52.15
C PHE A 13 -6.29 4.31 51.37
N ALA A 14 -6.22 5.48 52.03
CA ALA A 14 -5.71 6.71 51.42
C ALA A 14 -4.24 6.60 51.03
N ILE A 15 -3.40 5.99 51.89
CA ILE A 15 -1.98 5.75 51.58
C ILE A 15 -1.84 4.80 50.38
N LEU A 16 -2.65 3.74 50.32
CA LEU A 16 -2.65 2.79 49.20
C LEU A 16 -3.02 3.49 47.87
N ILE A 17 -4.03 4.36 47.88
CA ILE A 17 -4.43 5.13 46.68
C ILE A 17 -3.30 6.05 46.21
N VAL A 18 -2.60 6.72 47.13
CA VAL A 18 -1.46 7.57 46.79
C VAL A 18 -0.30 6.75 46.21
N ILE A 19 0.01 5.59 46.79
CA ILE A 19 1.04 4.69 46.26
C ILE A 19 0.68 4.20 44.86
N LEU A 20 -0.59 3.83 44.62
CA LEU A 20 -1.06 3.43 43.31
C LEU A 20 -1.01 4.59 42.30
N ALA A 21 -1.38 5.81 42.71
CA ALA A 21 -1.32 6.99 41.85
C ALA A 21 0.12 7.36 41.48
N VAL A 22 1.07 7.27 42.43
CA VAL A 22 2.50 7.51 42.19
C VAL A 22 3.09 6.40 41.32
N SER A 23 2.73 5.14 41.55
CA SER A 23 3.17 4.01 40.72
C SER A 23 2.60 4.11 39.30
N PHE A 24 1.34 4.53 39.15
CA PHE A 24 0.70 4.81 37.87
C PHE A 24 1.38 6.00 37.18
N TRP A 25 1.68 7.07 37.91
CA TRP A 25 2.43 8.21 37.40
C TRP A 25 3.83 7.79 36.93
N PHE A 26 4.58 7.01 37.69
CA PHE A 26 5.90 6.51 37.27
C PHE A 26 5.82 5.56 36.08
N PHE A 27 4.84 4.65 36.06
CA PHE A 27 4.60 3.73 34.94
C PHE A 27 4.21 4.46 33.65
N PHE A 28 3.50 5.59 33.76
CA PHE A 28 3.05 6.37 32.62
C PHE A 28 4.02 7.49 32.21
N SER A 29 4.76 8.06 33.16
CA SER A 29 5.71 9.16 32.93
C SER A 29 7.08 8.69 32.48
N GLY A 30 7.43 7.42 32.72
CA GLY A 30 8.65 6.78 32.20
C GLY A 30 8.54 6.26 30.77
N ARG A 31 7.37 6.39 30.14
CA ARG A 31 7.21 6.14 28.70
C ARG A 31 7.64 7.39 27.95
N GLU A 32 8.95 7.52 27.72
CA GLU A 32 9.37 8.28 26.54
C GLU A 32 8.63 7.65 25.35
N LYS A 33 7.80 8.48 24.71
CA LYS A 33 7.08 8.10 23.51
C LYS A 33 8.14 7.87 22.44
N GLY A 34 8.61 6.64 22.30
CA GLY A 34 9.14 6.18 21.03
C GLY A 34 8.01 6.36 20.02
N GLU A 35 8.05 7.49 19.34
CA GLU A 35 7.14 7.80 18.25
C GLU A 35 7.42 6.74 17.17
N LEU A 36 6.47 5.82 16.96
CA LEU A 36 6.44 5.10 15.71
C LEU A 36 6.26 6.16 14.64
N VAL A 37 7.33 6.43 13.90
CA VAL A 37 7.27 7.36 12.80
C VAL A 37 6.58 6.64 11.63
N ILE A 38 5.25 6.73 11.60
CA ILE A 38 4.45 6.44 10.41
C ILE A 38 4.74 7.58 9.44
N GLU A 39 5.74 7.37 8.58
CA GLU A 39 6.18 8.41 7.66
C GLU A 39 5.44 8.36 6.34
N ASN A 40 4.80 9.48 6.06
CA ASN A 40 4.14 9.80 4.82
C ASN A 40 5.11 9.80 3.64
N LEU A 41 4.89 8.93 2.67
CA LEU A 41 5.64 8.88 1.42
C LEU A 41 5.16 9.97 0.46
N SER A 42 6.03 10.95 0.21
CA SER A 42 5.84 11.98 -0.83
C SER A 42 5.96 11.43 -2.26
N GLU A 43 6.08 10.11 -2.46
CA GLU A 43 6.10 9.46 -3.78
C GLU A 43 4.71 8.97 -4.24
N ALA A 44 3.69 9.05 -3.38
CA ALA A 44 2.32 8.65 -3.68
C ALA A 44 1.65 9.49 -4.80
N GLU A 45 2.19 10.67 -5.11
CA GLU A 45 1.72 11.48 -6.25
C GLU A 45 1.96 10.78 -7.60
N SER A 46 3.02 9.98 -7.71
CA SER A 46 3.30 9.17 -8.92
C SER A 46 2.41 7.93 -9.03
N PHE A 47 1.96 7.40 -7.89
CA PHE A 47 1.06 6.25 -7.81
C PHE A 47 -0.39 6.64 -8.18
N ASN A 48 -0.88 7.76 -7.64
CA ASN A 48 -2.21 8.29 -7.96
C ASN A 48 -2.34 8.74 -9.43
N ALA A 49 -1.28 9.28 -10.03
CA ALA A 49 -1.26 9.65 -11.45
C ALA A 49 -1.38 8.43 -12.40
N ASN A 50 -0.84 7.28 -12.01
CA ASN A 50 -0.90 6.06 -12.83
C ASN A 50 -2.23 5.30 -12.73
N ILE A 51 -2.98 5.49 -11.64
CA ILE A 51 -4.32 4.89 -11.48
C ILE A 51 -5.39 5.74 -12.18
N GLN A 52 -5.33 7.07 -12.07
CA GLN A 52 -6.30 7.98 -12.71
C GLN A 52 -6.22 7.96 -14.25
N THR A 53 -5.03 7.77 -14.83
CA THR A 53 -4.84 7.82 -16.29
C THR A 53 -5.35 6.59 -17.04
N LYS A 54 -5.53 5.44 -16.36
CA LYS A 54 -6.05 4.22 -16.98
C LYS A 54 -7.59 4.15 -17.09
N GLU A 55 -8.32 4.89 -16.26
CA GLU A 55 -9.81 4.87 -16.27
C GLU A 55 -10.47 5.98 -17.13
N VAL A 56 -9.73 7.02 -17.57
CA VAL A 56 -10.33 8.17 -18.28
C VAL A 56 -10.30 8.07 -19.82
N MET A 57 -9.61 7.09 -20.41
CA MET A 57 -9.63 6.87 -21.86
C MET A 57 -10.39 5.61 -22.27
N LYS A 58 -11.69 5.53 -21.99
CA LYS A 58 -12.57 4.62 -22.76
C LYS A 58 -14.06 4.98 -22.74
N VAL A 59 -14.43 6.20 -23.13
CA VAL A 59 -15.78 6.46 -23.68
C VAL A 59 -15.70 7.57 -24.73
N GLY A 60 -16.19 7.30 -25.94
CA GLY A 60 -16.53 8.33 -26.92
C GLY A 60 -15.89 8.13 -28.29
N GLY A 61 -16.56 7.35 -29.15
CA GLY A 61 -16.30 7.42 -30.59
C GLY A 61 -16.86 8.71 -31.20
N ILE A 62 -16.29 9.14 -32.33
CA ILE A 62 -16.95 9.72 -33.52
C ILE A 62 -15.90 9.92 -34.64
N LYS A 63 -16.13 9.20 -35.75
CA LYS A 63 -16.10 9.54 -37.19
C LYS A 63 -14.91 10.29 -37.85
N ASN A 64 -14.54 9.71 -39.01
CA ASN A 64 -13.68 10.17 -40.10
C ASN A 64 -13.88 11.63 -40.56
N ALA A 65 -12.78 12.28 -40.95
CA ALA A 65 -12.72 13.22 -42.07
C ALA A 65 -11.26 13.37 -42.59
N ASP A 66 -11.16 13.50 -43.92
CA ASP A 66 -9.99 13.58 -44.80
C ASP A 66 -9.09 14.84 -44.69
N VAL A 67 -8.01 14.80 -45.48
CA VAL A 67 -7.18 15.89 -46.07
C VAL A 67 -5.92 16.24 -45.25
N GLY A 68 -4.70 16.32 -45.78
CA GLY A 68 -4.08 16.28 -47.11
C GLY A 68 -2.56 16.54 -46.89
N ASP A 69 -1.67 15.80 -47.55
CA ASP A 69 -0.75 16.22 -48.62
C ASP A 69 0.30 17.33 -48.31
N ALA A 70 1.43 17.21 -49.01
CA ALA A 70 2.63 18.05 -49.15
C ALA A 70 3.82 17.65 -48.25
N THR A 71 4.71 16.76 -48.71
CA THR A 71 5.85 16.99 -49.63
C THR A 71 6.83 18.07 -49.19
N SER A 72 8.09 17.67 -49.01
CA SER A 72 9.25 18.11 -49.82
C SER A 72 10.54 18.12 -48.98
N GLY A 73 11.66 17.80 -49.64
CA GLY A 73 12.99 18.05 -49.10
C GLY A 73 13.98 16.90 -49.33
N ALA A 74 14.31 16.67 -50.59
CA ALA A 74 15.30 15.71 -51.02
C ALA A 74 16.72 16.33 -51.07
N VAL A 75 17.75 15.45 -51.12
CA VAL A 75 19.00 15.63 -51.92
C VAL A 75 20.08 16.52 -51.24
N GLU A 76 21.40 16.28 -51.25
CA GLU A 76 22.39 15.64 -52.15
C GLU A 76 23.66 15.30 -51.30
N VAL A 77 24.30 14.12 -51.39
CA VAL A 77 25.45 13.70 -52.25
C VAL A 77 26.86 14.11 -51.76
N ALA A 78 27.73 13.09 -51.72
CA ALA A 78 29.12 12.99 -52.25
C ALA A 78 29.95 12.06 -51.34
N GLY A 79 30.70 11.04 -51.76
CA GLY A 79 31.19 10.61 -53.06
C GLY A 79 32.71 10.33 -52.98
N GLY A 80 33.15 9.07 -53.24
CA GLY A 80 34.57 8.70 -53.50
C GLY A 80 34.98 7.32 -52.95
N LYS A 81 34.76 6.20 -53.68
CA LYS A 81 35.67 5.43 -54.60
C LYS A 81 36.92 4.79 -53.94
N ILE A 82 36.90 3.49 -53.55
CA ILE A 82 37.06 2.18 -54.27
C ILE A 82 38.53 1.75 -54.51
N LYS A 83 38.88 0.52 -54.06
CA LYS A 83 39.68 -0.48 -54.79
C LYS A 83 39.20 -1.91 -54.45
N GLU A 84 39.04 -2.73 -55.50
CA GLU A 84 38.50 -4.10 -55.58
C GLU A 84 39.62 -5.17 -55.69
N GLU A 85 39.26 -6.44 -55.41
CA GLU A 85 39.77 -7.65 -56.08
C GLU A 85 38.66 -8.76 -56.09
N ASP A 86 38.10 -9.03 -57.29
CA ASP A 86 37.59 -10.25 -57.98
C ASP A 86 36.79 -11.37 -57.21
N ALA A 87 35.46 -11.62 -57.35
CA ALA A 87 34.54 -12.08 -58.46
C ALA A 87 34.43 -13.64 -58.65
N PRO A 88 33.34 -14.29 -59.18
CA PRO A 88 32.04 -13.83 -59.76
C PRO A 88 30.73 -14.56 -59.25
N VAL A 89 29.53 -13.93 -59.16
CA VAL A 89 28.33 -13.79 -60.09
C VAL A 89 27.57 -15.11 -60.45
N THR A 90 26.29 -15.32 -60.03
CA THR A 90 24.99 -15.02 -60.73
C THR A 90 23.81 -15.40 -59.78
N SER A 91 22.97 -14.48 -59.28
CA SER A 91 21.65 -14.00 -59.77
C SER A 91 20.52 -15.03 -59.97
N GLU A 92 19.49 -14.99 -59.11
CA GLU A 92 18.08 -14.90 -59.53
C GLU A 92 17.17 -14.44 -58.37
N ASN A 93 16.18 -13.61 -58.73
CA ASN A 93 15.37 -12.74 -57.88
C ASN A 93 13.92 -13.24 -57.92
N LYS A 94 13.22 -13.37 -56.78
CA LYS A 94 11.75 -13.43 -56.74
C LYS A 94 11.21 -12.77 -55.48
N SER A 95 10.56 -11.64 -55.72
CA SER A 95 9.55 -10.97 -54.92
C SER A 95 8.50 -11.92 -54.31
N ALA A 96 8.20 -11.73 -53.03
CA ALA A 96 6.85 -11.91 -52.50
C ALA A 96 6.70 -11.04 -51.25
N GLU A 97 5.79 -10.08 -51.34
CA GLU A 97 5.17 -9.40 -50.21
C GLU A 97 4.61 -10.44 -49.23
N ASN A 98 4.75 -10.19 -47.93
CA ASN A 98 3.63 -10.21 -47.02
C ASN A 98 4.04 -9.60 -45.68
N GLY A 99 3.32 -8.55 -45.30
CA GLY A 99 3.37 -7.99 -43.97
C GLY A 99 2.91 -9.01 -42.94
N ALA A 100 3.51 -8.94 -41.77
CA ALA A 100 2.94 -9.45 -40.54
C ALA A 100 3.37 -8.48 -39.45
N ASP A 101 2.51 -7.50 -39.21
CA ASP A 101 2.45 -6.80 -37.94
C ASP A 101 2.41 -7.87 -36.85
N ALA A 102 3.46 -7.94 -36.05
CA ALA A 102 3.48 -8.77 -34.87
C ALA A 102 2.48 -8.16 -33.87
N GLU A 103 1.25 -8.64 -33.98
CA GLU A 103 0.16 -8.45 -33.04
C GLU A 103 0.67 -8.84 -31.64
N ILE A 104 1.04 -7.84 -30.84
CA ILE A 104 1.22 -8.00 -29.41
C ILE A 104 -0.16 -8.35 -28.86
N LYS A 105 -0.41 -9.65 -28.72
CA LYS A 105 -1.56 -10.14 -27.96
C LYS A 105 -1.49 -9.50 -26.59
N LYS A 106 -2.47 -8.63 -26.30
CA LYS A 106 -2.87 -8.35 -24.93
C LYS A 106 -3.30 -9.70 -24.35
N GLU A 107 -2.40 -10.35 -23.63
CA GLU A 107 -2.81 -11.35 -22.67
C GLU A 107 -3.66 -10.63 -21.63
N GLU A 108 -4.97 -10.85 -21.71
CA GLU A 108 -5.85 -10.67 -20.56
C GLU A 108 -5.30 -11.56 -19.45
N VAL A 109 -4.63 -10.94 -18.47
CA VAL A 109 -4.26 -11.61 -17.23
C VAL A 109 -5.56 -11.96 -16.51
N LYS A 110 -6.03 -13.18 -16.74
CA LYS A 110 -7.14 -13.78 -16.01
C LYS A 110 -6.65 -14.21 -14.63
N ASP A 111 -7.35 -13.70 -13.62
CA ASP A 111 -7.46 -14.20 -12.25
C ASP A 111 -6.12 -14.44 -11.54
N SER A 112 -5.61 -13.40 -10.86
CA SER A 112 -4.62 -13.66 -9.81
C SER A 112 -5.31 -14.50 -8.75
N ASP A 113 -4.92 -15.77 -8.58
CA ASP A 113 -5.27 -16.60 -7.44
C ASP A 113 -4.72 -15.93 -6.16
N LEU A 114 -5.41 -14.89 -5.69
CA LEU A 114 -5.02 -14.09 -4.53
C LEU A 114 -5.12 -15.00 -3.30
N LYS A 115 -3.97 -15.41 -2.79
CA LYS A 115 -3.90 -16.22 -1.58
C LYS A 115 -3.72 -15.34 -0.35
N ILE A 116 -4.73 -15.32 0.51
CA ILE A 116 -4.71 -14.60 1.79
C ILE A 116 -4.46 -15.58 2.94
N PHE A 117 -3.27 -15.50 3.55
CA PHE A 117 -2.90 -16.28 4.73
C PHE A 117 -3.59 -15.70 5.97
N GLN A 118 -4.37 -16.53 6.67
CA GLN A 118 -5.02 -16.12 7.91
C GLN A 118 -4.00 -16.17 9.07
N ASN A 119 -3.54 -15.02 9.52
CA ASN A 119 -2.60 -14.87 10.64
C ASN A 119 -3.21 -13.93 11.70
N LEU A 120 -4.41 -14.30 12.15
CA LEU A 120 -5.25 -13.43 12.98
C LEU A 120 -4.63 -13.17 14.36
N VAL A 121 -4.56 -11.90 14.75
CA VAL A 121 -4.09 -11.47 16.07
C VAL A 121 -5.28 -11.29 17.04
N SER A 122 -4.98 -11.13 18.32
CA SER A 122 -5.96 -10.93 19.40
C SER A 122 -5.90 -9.53 20.05
N TRP A 123 -5.11 -8.64 19.47
CA TRP A 123 -4.77 -7.29 19.96
C TRP A 123 -4.71 -6.32 18.77
N GLY A 124 -4.63 -5.01 19.04
CA GLY A 124 -4.51 -4.00 17.97
C GLY A 124 -5.81 -3.72 17.19
N TYR A 125 -6.97 -4.13 17.72
CA TYR A 125 -8.28 -3.83 17.13
C TYR A 125 -9.42 -3.81 18.16
N ALA A 126 -10.57 -3.23 17.77
CA ALA A 126 -11.85 -3.38 18.46
C ALA A 126 -12.77 -4.37 17.74
N LYS A 127 -13.45 -5.24 18.49
CA LYS A 127 -14.42 -6.19 17.92
C LYS A 127 -15.71 -5.48 17.50
N LYS A 128 -16.26 -5.88 16.35
CA LYS A 128 -17.59 -5.44 15.88
C LYS A 128 -18.34 -6.61 15.25
N SER A 129 -19.68 -6.53 15.29
CA SER A 129 -20.56 -7.46 14.58
C SER A 129 -20.66 -7.11 13.09
N SER A 130 -20.68 -5.82 12.78
CA SER A 130 -20.71 -5.25 11.43
C SER A 130 -20.28 -3.78 11.47
N ARG A 131 -19.85 -3.26 10.33
CA ARG A 131 -19.49 -1.85 10.12
C ARG A 131 -19.59 -1.52 8.63
N ASN A 132 -19.74 -0.23 8.33
CA ASN A 132 -19.62 0.25 6.95
C ASN A 132 -18.13 0.45 6.62
N ILE A 133 -17.67 -0.12 5.52
CA ILE A 133 -16.29 0.01 5.04
C ILE A 133 -16.38 0.66 3.67
N ASP A 134 -15.82 1.85 3.52
CA ASP A 134 -15.83 2.58 2.25
C ASP A 134 -14.47 3.18 1.90
N THR A 135 -13.43 2.80 2.63
CA THR A 135 -12.12 3.45 2.56
C THR A 135 -11.00 2.41 2.74
N ILE A 136 -9.92 2.48 1.95
CA ILE A 136 -8.73 1.63 2.09
C ILE A 136 -7.52 2.53 2.28
N ILE A 137 -6.70 2.24 3.29
CA ILE A 137 -5.52 3.03 3.62
C ILE A 137 -4.28 2.17 3.47
N ILE A 138 -3.36 2.63 2.63
CA ILE A 138 -2.13 1.94 2.32
C ILE A 138 -1.00 2.62 3.08
N HIS A 139 -0.22 1.83 3.79
CA HIS A 139 0.92 2.26 4.59
C HIS A 139 2.16 1.47 4.19
N SER A 140 3.31 1.88 4.75
CA SER A 140 4.54 1.11 4.69
C SER A 140 5.15 0.98 6.07
N SER A 141 5.64 -0.21 6.37
CA SER A 141 6.35 -0.49 7.62
C SER A 141 7.39 -1.57 7.40
N TYR A 142 8.31 -1.72 8.34
CA TYR A 142 9.37 -2.73 8.33
C TYR A 142 9.73 -3.03 9.78
N ASP A 143 10.38 -4.16 10.04
CA ASP A 143 10.85 -4.52 11.38
C ASP A 143 12.00 -3.57 11.77
N ALA A 144 11.67 -2.52 12.54
CA ALA A 144 12.61 -1.49 12.93
C ALA A 144 13.36 -1.85 14.22
N LEU A 145 12.80 -2.77 15.01
CA LEU A 145 13.38 -3.22 16.27
C LEU A 145 14.23 -4.49 16.13
N GLY A 146 14.03 -5.26 15.06
CA GLY A 146 14.78 -6.47 14.75
C GLY A 146 16.09 -6.22 13.99
N SER A 147 16.85 -7.30 13.78
CA SER A 147 18.09 -7.28 12.98
C SER A 147 17.84 -7.40 11.48
N GLU A 148 16.68 -7.92 11.07
CA GLU A 148 16.29 -8.15 9.68
C GLU A 148 15.05 -7.31 9.36
N PRO A 149 15.15 -6.25 8.56
CA PRO A 149 14.04 -5.31 8.34
C PRO A 149 12.82 -5.96 7.67
N TYR A 150 13.02 -7.07 6.97
CA TYR A 150 11.98 -7.78 6.22
C TYR A 150 11.53 -9.07 6.91
N ASN A 151 11.50 -9.06 8.25
CA ASN A 151 10.99 -10.17 9.04
C ASN A 151 9.49 -10.01 9.35
N VAL A 152 8.63 -10.83 8.75
CA VAL A 152 7.18 -10.82 9.00
C VAL A 152 6.84 -10.96 10.47
N ARG A 153 7.50 -11.88 11.18
CA ARG A 153 7.20 -12.12 12.59
C ARG A 153 7.66 -10.96 13.46
N GLY A 154 8.88 -10.46 13.23
CA GLY A 154 9.43 -9.33 13.96
C GLY A 154 8.57 -8.08 13.81
N LEU A 155 8.11 -7.78 12.59
CA LEU A 155 7.19 -6.68 12.33
C LEU A 155 5.84 -6.85 13.05
N ILE A 156 5.26 -8.05 13.06
CA ILE A 156 4.02 -8.31 13.81
C ILE A 156 4.25 -8.18 15.32
N ASP A 157 5.39 -8.64 15.84
CA ASP A 157 5.75 -8.47 17.24
C ASP A 157 5.97 -6.99 17.60
N GLU A 158 6.49 -6.18 16.68
CA GLU A 158 6.58 -4.72 16.83
C GLU A 158 5.19 -4.08 16.93
N TYR A 159 4.29 -4.35 15.98
CA TYR A 159 2.90 -3.87 16.05
C TYR A 159 2.24 -4.17 17.41
N LYS A 160 2.49 -5.37 17.94
CA LYS A 160 1.99 -5.79 19.25
C LYS A 160 2.49 -4.91 20.39
N GLN A 161 3.77 -4.55 20.37
CA GLN A 161 4.37 -3.68 21.39
C GLN A 161 3.70 -2.31 21.43
N TYR A 162 3.28 -1.80 20.27
CA TYR A 162 2.58 -0.54 20.14
C TYR A 162 1.06 -0.65 20.27
N GLY A 163 0.51 -1.87 20.34
CA GLY A 163 -0.93 -2.09 20.49
C GLY A 163 -1.73 -1.65 19.26
N VAL A 164 -1.12 -1.66 18.08
CA VAL A 164 -1.70 -1.30 16.78
C VAL A 164 -1.71 -2.51 15.87
N ALA A 165 -2.53 -2.55 14.83
CA ALA A 165 -2.45 -3.58 13.79
C ALA A 165 -3.13 -3.09 12.50
N PRO A 166 -2.63 -3.46 11.31
CA PRO A 166 -3.39 -3.34 10.06
C PRO A 166 -4.38 -4.50 9.90
N HIS A 167 -5.25 -4.42 8.90
CA HIS A 167 -6.04 -5.58 8.49
C HIS A 167 -5.19 -6.55 7.68
N TYR A 168 -4.36 -6.00 6.78
CA TYR A 168 -3.51 -6.76 5.86
C TYR A 168 -2.05 -6.32 5.94
N LEU A 169 -1.14 -7.28 5.84
CA LEU A 169 0.30 -7.08 5.64
C LEU A 169 0.73 -7.79 4.36
N ILE A 170 1.49 -7.12 3.51
CA ILE A 170 2.10 -7.68 2.29
C ILE A 170 3.62 -7.71 2.47
N ASP A 171 4.22 -8.89 2.48
CA ASP A 171 5.68 -9.04 2.59
C ASP A 171 6.41 -8.66 1.28
N ARG A 172 7.75 -8.80 1.23
CA ARG A 172 8.55 -8.46 0.04
C ARG A 172 8.30 -9.41 -1.13
N GLU A 173 7.90 -10.63 -0.84
CA GLU A 173 7.60 -11.69 -1.81
C GLU A 173 6.13 -11.67 -2.31
N GLY A 174 5.32 -10.70 -1.84
CA GLY A 174 3.93 -10.54 -2.25
C GLY A 174 2.94 -11.46 -1.50
N SER A 175 3.36 -12.14 -0.44
CA SER A 175 2.43 -12.89 0.42
C SER A 175 1.53 -11.93 1.17
N VAL A 176 0.21 -12.18 1.12
CA VAL A 176 -0.78 -11.37 1.83
C VAL A 176 -1.22 -12.06 3.12
N TYR A 177 -1.01 -11.41 4.25
CA TYR A 177 -1.41 -11.88 5.58
C TYR A 177 -2.60 -11.07 6.09
N ARG A 178 -3.71 -11.72 6.43
CA ARG A 178 -4.79 -11.10 7.19
C ARG A 178 -4.49 -11.19 8.68
N LEU A 179 -4.32 -10.05 9.33
CA LEU A 179 -4.04 -9.93 10.77
C LEU A 179 -5.30 -9.62 11.57
N VAL A 180 -6.23 -8.87 11.00
CA VAL A 180 -7.51 -8.51 11.63
C VAL A 180 -8.64 -8.82 10.65
N GLU A 181 -9.71 -9.45 11.12
CA GLU A 181 -10.92 -9.66 10.29
C GLU A 181 -11.52 -8.31 9.87
N ASP A 182 -11.93 -8.19 8.60
CA ASP A 182 -12.44 -6.94 8.01
C ASP A 182 -13.58 -6.29 8.80
N LYS A 183 -14.44 -7.10 9.44
CA LYS A 183 -15.55 -6.60 10.24
C LYS A 183 -15.09 -5.85 11.50
N ASN A 184 -13.89 -6.14 12.00
CA ASN A 184 -13.34 -5.51 13.19
C ASN A 184 -12.69 -4.15 12.85
N ILE A 185 -12.36 -3.38 13.86
CA ILE A 185 -11.74 -2.06 13.70
C ILE A 185 -10.26 -2.17 14.03
N ALA A 186 -9.41 -2.38 13.03
CA ALA A 186 -7.96 -2.37 13.25
C ALA A 186 -7.47 -0.95 13.60
N TYR A 187 -6.51 -0.85 14.52
CA TYR A 187 -5.93 0.43 14.92
C TYR A 187 -4.69 0.71 14.08
N HIS A 188 -4.85 1.38 12.93
CA HIS A 188 -3.75 1.61 11.98
C HIS A 188 -3.58 3.09 11.57
N ALA A 189 -4.64 3.89 11.64
CA ALA A 189 -4.64 5.25 11.10
C ALA A 189 -4.46 6.37 12.16
N GLY A 190 -4.32 6.02 13.44
CA GLY A 190 -4.16 7.00 14.52
C GLY A 190 -5.26 8.09 14.54
N GLN A 191 -4.88 9.32 14.88
CA GLN A 191 -5.75 10.51 14.78
C GLN A 191 -5.67 11.08 13.36
N SER A 192 -6.64 10.73 12.52
CA SER A 192 -6.64 11.03 11.09
C SER A 192 -7.98 11.52 10.58
N GLN A 193 -7.97 12.10 9.38
CA GLN A 193 -9.12 12.64 8.66
C GLN A 193 -8.98 12.37 7.15
N VAL A 194 -10.05 11.90 6.50
CA VAL A 194 -10.09 11.71 5.03
C VAL A 194 -10.46 13.01 4.28
N PRO A 195 -10.29 13.11 2.95
CA PRO A 195 -10.51 14.36 2.19
C PRO A 195 -11.93 14.94 2.31
N ASP A 196 -12.94 14.11 2.58
CA ASP A 196 -14.32 14.55 2.81
C ASP A 196 -14.56 15.15 4.21
N GLY A 197 -13.54 15.18 5.07
CA GLY A 197 -13.57 15.74 6.41
C GLY A 197 -13.96 14.76 7.53
N ARG A 198 -14.35 13.52 7.23
CA ARG A 198 -14.62 12.51 8.27
C ARG A 198 -13.35 12.16 9.04
N THR A 199 -13.46 12.12 10.37
CA THR A 199 -12.40 11.75 11.31
C THR A 199 -12.61 10.36 11.87
N GLY A 200 -11.62 9.81 12.58
CA GLY A 200 -11.72 8.46 13.14
C GLY A 200 -11.61 7.40 12.06
N VAL A 201 -10.63 7.54 11.16
CA VAL A 201 -10.52 6.77 9.91
C VAL A 201 -10.52 5.25 10.14
N ASN A 202 -10.02 4.77 11.28
CA ASN A 202 -10.11 3.36 11.66
C ASN A 202 -11.55 2.83 11.57
N ASP A 203 -12.58 3.63 11.90
CA ASP A 203 -13.98 3.19 12.03
C ASP A 203 -14.63 2.79 10.71
N PHE A 204 -14.11 3.25 9.57
CA PHE A 204 -14.69 3.02 8.26
C PHE A 204 -13.67 2.62 7.18
N SER A 205 -12.40 2.39 7.57
CA SER A 205 -11.35 1.98 6.64
C SER A 205 -10.69 0.62 6.92
N LEU A 206 -10.10 0.05 5.87
CA LEU A 206 -9.20 -1.09 5.95
C LEU A 206 -7.75 -0.64 5.76
N GLY A 207 -6.91 -0.78 6.78
CA GLY A 207 -5.46 -0.62 6.68
C GLY A 207 -4.74 -1.80 6.01
N ILE A 208 -3.91 -1.49 5.02
CA ILE A 208 -2.97 -2.40 4.34
C ILE A 208 -1.55 -1.88 4.56
N GLU A 209 -0.66 -2.70 5.06
CA GLU A 209 0.77 -2.40 5.22
C GLU A 209 1.58 -3.12 4.14
N LEU A 210 2.43 -2.39 3.43
CA LEU A 210 3.47 -2.99 2.58
C LEU A 210 4.78 -3.01 3.36
N MET A 211 5.38 -4.20 3.48
CA MET A 211 6.65 -4.38 4.13
C MET A 211 7.76 -3.74 3.29
N ASN A 212 8.24 -2.56 3.67
CA ASN A 212 9.31 -1.87 2.95
C ASN A 212 9.98 -0.83 3.83
N THR A 213 11.28 -0.61 3.60
CA THR A 213 11.99 0.52 4.22
C THR A 213 11.84 1.78 3.36
N LYS A 214 12.12 2.94 3.94
CA LYS A 214 12.09 4.24 3.23
C LYS A 214 13.14 4.37 2.11
N LYS A 215 14.14 3.48 2.09
CA LYS A 215 15.30 3.59 1.20
C LYS A 215 15.15 2.74 -0.05
N GLU A 216 14.23 1.78 -0.04
CA GLU A 216 14.09 0.80 -1.09
C GLU A 216 12.80 0.98 -1.86
N LYS A 217 12.82 0.53 -3.11
CA LYS A 217 11.62 0.43 -3.93
C LYS A 217 10.78 -0.76 -3.48
N TYR A 218 9.47 -0.65 -3.66
CA TYR A 218 8.56 -1.80 -3.57
C TYR A 218 8.89 -2.84 -4.66
N THR A 219 8.71 -4.12 -4.35
CA THR A 219 8.95 -5.21 -5.28
C THR A 219 7.81 -5.33 -6.30
N ALA A 220 8.05 -6.02 -7.42
CA ALA A 220 7.00 -6.29 -8.40
C ALA A 220 5.90 -7.17 -7.81
N GLU A 221 6.30 -8.13 -6.97
CA GLU A 221 5.44 -9.05 -6.24
C GLU A 221 4.50 -8.29 -5.29
N GLN A 222 5.00 -7.27 -4.59
CA GLN A 222 4.18 -6.38 -3.76
C GLN A 222 3.13 -5.62 -4.57
N TYR A 223 3.48 -5.10 -5.74
CA TYR A 223 2.52 -4.42 -6.61
C TYR A 223 1.44 -5.38 -7.13
N VAL A 224 1.82 -6.58 -7.54
CA VAL A 224 0.87 -7.61 -7.99
C VAL A 224 -0.09 -8.00 -6.87
N ALA A 225 0.45 -8.26 -5.67
CA ALA A 225 -0.35 -8.62 -4.49
C ALA A 225 -1.28 -7.50 -4.05
N LEU A 226 -0.79 -6.25 -4.02
CA LEU A 226 -1.59 -5.08 -3.68
C LEU A 226 -2.72 -4.88 -4.70
N SER A 227 -2.44 -4.99 -6.00
CA SER A 227 -3.47 -4.86 -7.04
C SER A 227 -4.56 -5.92 -6.86
N GLY A 228 -4.17 -7.19 -6.73
CA GLY A 228 -5.14 -8.27 -6.54
C GLY A 228 -5.95 -8.10 -5.25
N LEU A 229 -5.32 -7.66 -4.16
CA LEU A 229 -6.02 -7.37 -2.90
C LEU A 229 -7.00 -6.20 -3.03
N LEU A 230 -6.62 -5.12 -3.71
CA LEU A 230 -7.50 -3.98 -3.95
C LEU A 230 -8.71 -4.38 -4.81
N ASP A 231 -8.50 -5.18 -5.85
CA ASP A 231 -9.58 -5.67 -6.71
C ASP A 231 -10.55 -6.57 -5.92
N TYR A 232 -10.02 -7.49 -5.11
CA TYR A 232 -10.82 -8.31 -4.18
C TYR A 232 -11.64 -7.44 -3.23
N LEU A 233 -11.01 -6.48 -2.53
CA LEU A 233 -11.70 -5.63 -1.55
C LEU A 233 -12.74 -4.70 -2.18
N LYS A 234 -12.50 -4.20 -3.40
CA LYS A 234 -13.48 -3.40 -4.15
C LYS A 234 -14.66 -4.23 -4.66
N GLY A 235 -14.48 -5.54 -4.86
CA GLY A 235 -15.56 -6.47 -5.15
C GLY A 235 -16.44 -6.74 -3.93
N GLU A 236 -15.85 -6.79 -2.74
CA GLU A 236 -16.55 -7.09 -1.47
C GLU A 236 -17.20 -5.86 -0.82
N TYR A 237 -16.65 -4.67 -1.02
CA TYR A 237 -17.07 -3.43 -0.35
C TYR A 237 -17.27 -2.29 -1.34
N GLU A 238 -18.23 -1.39 -1.07
CA GLU A 238 -18.43 -0.14 -1.83
C GLU A 238 -17.34 0.90 -1.49
N ILE A 239 -16.11 0.64 -1.91
CA ILE A 239 -14.95 1.50 -1.65
C ILE A 239 -15.06 2.81 -2.43
N LYS A 240 -15.08 3.92 -1.70
CA LYS A 240 -15.07 5.29 -2.23
C LYS A 240 -13.65 5.86 -2.34
N TYR A 241 -12.80 5.50 -1.39
CA TYR A 241 -11.45 6.06 -1.28
C TYR A 241 -10.40 4.96 -1.14
N VAL A 242 -9.33 5.09 -1.89
CA VAL A 242 -8.06 4.40 -1.65
C VAL A 242 -7.02 5.50 -1.48
N ASP A 243 -6.39 5.56 -0.32
CA ASP A 243 -5.40 6.59 0.00
C ASP A 243 -4.14 5.97 0.58
N VAL A 244 -3.01 6.62 0.34
CA VAL A 244 -1.69 6.26 0.89
C VAL A 244 -1.31 7.20 2.04
N TYR A 245 -2.16 8.19 2.36
CA TYR A 245 -1.78 9.33 3.20
C TYR A 245 -2.90 9.74 4.17
N PHE A 246 -2.56 10.09 5.42
CA PHE A 246 -3.34 11.08 6.17
C PHE A 246 -2.47 12.02 6.99
N ARG A 247 -2.87 13.30 6.97
CA ARG A 247 -2.37 14.34 7.88
C ARG A 247 -2.76 14.00 9.31
N ASN A 248 -1.75 13.87 10.18
CA ASN A 248 -1.95 14.08 11.61
C ASN A 248 -2.41 15.52 11.83
N GLN A 249 -3.53 15.70 12.51
CA GLN A 249 -3.99 17.00 13.00
C GLN A 249 -3.10 17.37 14.19
N ASN A 250 -2.03 18.13 13.95
CA ASN A 250 -1.28 18.86 14.98
C ASN A 250 -1.46 20.36 14.77
#